data_AF-A0A7S1QBB2-F1
#
_entry.id   AF-A0A7S1QBB2-F1
#
_cell.length_a   1.000
_cell.length_b   1.000
_cell.length_c   1.000
_cell.angle_alpha   90.00
_cell.angle_beta   90.00
_cell.angle_gamma   90.00
#
_symmetry.space_group_name_H-M   'P 1'
#
loop_
_entity.id
_entity.type
_entity.pdbx_description
1 polymer ?
#
loop_
_entity_poly.entity_id
_entity_poly.type
_entity_poly.pdbx_seq_one_letter_code
_entity_poly.pdbx_strand_id
1 'polypeptide(L)'
;ALGLGCAVAAPLRQLDGLMQRLGDFDFSREALEASLGARSRIAEVRSLQRTLGHLSRAMEAFARFVPETVVRRIVRGDPRAARLHVSRRDVTIMFSDIR
;
A
#
# COMPACT_ATOMS: atom_id res chain seq x y z
N ALA A 1 22.46 -27.69 -7.64
CA ALA A 1 21.71 -26.92 -6.63
C ALA A 1 21.48 -25.44 -6.99
N LEU A 2 22.35 -24.79 -7.79
CA LEU A 2 22.26 -23.35 -8.13
C LEU A 2 20.92 -22.88 -8.76
N GLY A 3 20.25 -23.74 -9.54
CA GLY A 3 18.98 -23.37 -10.20
C GLY A 3 17.81 -23.12 -9.24
N LEU A 4 17.70 -23.89 -8.15
CA LEU A 4 16.65 -23.71 -7.14
C LEU A 4 16.86 -22.41 -6.34
N GLY A 5 18.12 -22.13 -5.99
CA GLY A 5 18.49 -20.87 -5.33
C GLY A 5 18.06 -19.66 -6.15
N CYS A 6 18.32 -19.65 -7.47
CA CYS A 6 17.86 -18.56 -8.34
C CYS A 6 16.33 -18.51 -8.49
N ALA A 7 15.66 -19.66 -8.58
CA ALA A 7 14.21 -19.74 -8.72
C ALA A 7 13.43 -19.22 -7.50
N VAL A 8 14.05 -19.25 -6.31
CA VAL A 8 13.48 -18.69 -5.07
C VAL A 8 13.99 -17.26 -4.85
N ALA A 9 15.30 -17.02 -4.96
CA ALA A 9 15.91 -15.74 -4.61
C ALA A 9 15.48 -14.61 -5.54
N ALA A 10 15.29 -14.86 -6.84
CA ALA A 10 14.87 -13.82 -7.78
C ALA A 10 13.46 -13.29 -7.45
N PRO A 11 12.43 -14.15 -7.28
CA PRO A 11 11.13 -13.68 -6.81
C PRO A 11 11.15 -13.05 -5.42
N LEU A 12 11.99 -13.52 -4.50
CA LEU A 12 12.07 -12.92 -3.16
C LEU A 12 12.66 -11.51 -3.21
N ARG A 13 13.72 -11.26 -4.00
CA ARG A 13 14.25 -9.91 -4.22
C ARG A 13 13.20 -8.99 -4.85
N GLN A 14 12.41 -9.54 -5.75
CA GLN A 14 11.32 -8.82 -6.37
C GLN A 14 10.22 -8.45 -5.36
N LEU A 15 9.86 -9.37 -4.47
CA LEU A 15 8.94 -9.12 -3.37
C LEU A 15 9.47 -8.10 -2.35
N ASP A 16 10.78 -8.10 -2.12
CA ASP A 16 11.43 -7.10 -1.26
C ASP A 16 11.30 -5.69 -1.86
N GLY A 17 11.50 -5.55 -3.17
CA GLY A 17 11.24 -4.30 -3.88
C GLY A 17 9.78 -3.83 -3.79
N LEU A 18 8.81 -4.75 -3.84
CA LEU A 18 7.40 -4.44 -3.58
C LEU A 18 7.16 -3.95 -2.16
N MET A 19 7.76 -4.60 -1.16
CA MET A 19 7.61 -4.21 0.23
C MET A 19 8.22 -2.83 0.52
N GLN A 20 9.37 -2.53 -0.06
CA GLN A 20 10.00 -1.21 0.05
C GLN A 20 9.08 -0.12 -0.51
N ARG A 21 8.56 -0.30 -1.72
CA ARG A 21 7.59 0.64 -2.32
C ARG A 21 6.31 0.78 -1.51
N LEU A 22 5.79 -0.32 -0.97
CA LEU A 22 4.63 -0.30 -0.10
C LEU A 22 4.90 0.52 1.16
N GLY A 23 6.11 0.43 1.73
CA GLY A 23 6.57 1.26 2.85
C GLY A 23 6.73 2.74 2.49
N ASP A 24 7.09 3.02 1.24
CA ASP A 24 7.21 4.39 0.71
C ASP A 24 5.88 4.99 0.24
N PHE A 25 4.79 4.20 0.27
CA PHE A 25 3.44 4.56 -0.20
C PHE A 25 3.34 4.82 -1.70
N ASP A 26 4.25 4.23 -2.47
CA ASP A 26 4.15 4.22 -3.93
C ASP A 26 3.17 3.12 -4.36
N PHE A 27 1.89 3.48 -4.40
CA PHE A 27 0.80 2.61 -4.84
C PHE A 27 0.50 2.73 -6.34
N SER A 28 1.38 3.36 -7.13
CA SER A 28 1.12 3.52 -8.55
C SER A 28 0.95 2.15 -9.22
N ARG A 29 -0.05 2.04 -10.10
CA ARG A 29 -0.34 0.77 -10.76
C ARG A 29 0.86 0.29 -11.58
N GLU A 30 1.59 1.21 -12.22
CA GLU A 30 2.82 0.86 -12.94
C GLU A 30 3.90 0.33 -11.98
N ALA A 31 4.04 0.91 -10.77
CA ALA A 31 4.98 0.42 -9.76
C ALA A 31 4.64 -1.00 -9.29
N LEU A 32 3.37 -1.28 -9.06
CA LEU A 32 2.90 -2.59 -8.62
C LEU A 32 3.11 -3.66 -9.70
N GLU A 33 2.80 -3.35 -10.96
CA GLU A 33 2.98 -4.26 -12.09
C GLU A 33 4.46 -4.49 -12.40
N ALA A 34 5.29 -3.44 -12.38
CA ALA A 34 6.75 -3.55 -12.55
C ALA A 34 7.39 -4.43 -11.47
N SER A 35 6.89 -4.32 -10.24
CA SER A 35 7.46 -5.01 -9.10
C SER A 35 6.87 -6.40 -8.89
N LEU A 36 5.71 -6.76 -9.47
CA LEU A 36 5.17 -8.13 -9.43
C LEU A 36 5.70 -9.03 -10.56
N GLY A 37 6.11 -8.46 -11.71
CA GLY A 37 6.76 -9.14 -12.84
C GLY A 37 6.22 -10.55 -13.16
N ALA A 38 7.09 -11.47 -13.58
CA ALA A 38 6.67 -12.84 -13.91
C ALA A 38 6.36 -13.64 -12.63
N ARG A 39 5.17 -14.27 -12.60
CA ARG A 39 4.75 -15.11 -11.47
C ARG A 39 5.72 -16.29 -11.31
N SER A 40 6.16 -16.53 -10.08
CA SER A 40 7.04 -17.67 -9.79
C SER A 40 6.35 -19.02 -10.10
N ARG A 41 7.14 -19.99 -10.55
CA ARG A 41 6.69 -21.38 -10.73
C ARG A 41 6.49 -22.09 -9.38
N ILE A 42 7.15 -21.60 -8.33
CA ILE A 42 7.03 -22.12 -6.97
C ILE A 42 5.70 -21.63 -6.37
N ALA A 43 4.89 -22.57 -5.89
CA ALA A 43 3.50 -22.29 -5.50
C ALA A 43 3.41 -21.31 -4.32
N GLU A 44 4.28 -21.48 -3.34
CA GLU A 44 4.39 -20.70 -2.10
C GLU A 44 4.75 -19.24 -2.43
N VAL A 45 5.78 -19.05 -3.25
CA VAL A 45 6.22 -17.73 -3.71
C VAL A 45 5.12 -17.02 -4.49
N ARG A 46 4.42 -17.74 -5.37
CA ARG A 46 3.28 -17.22 -6.12
C ARG A 46 2.07 -16.90 -5.24
N SER A 47 1.89 -17.61 -4.13
CA SER A 47 0.88 -17.27 -3.12
C SER A 47 1.24 -15.94 -2.44
N LEU A 48 2.50 -15.79 -2.04
CA LEU A 48 3.01 -14.57 -1.41
C LEU A 48 2.90 -13.35 -2.34
N GLN A 49 3.28 -13.49 -3.62
CA GLN A 49 3.08 -12.45 -4.65
C GLN A 49 1.61 -12.01 -4.76
N ARG A 50 0.67 -12.95 -4.71
CA ARG A 50 -0.77 -12.64 -4.76
C ARG A 50 -1.24 -11.89 -3.52
N THR A 51 -0.86 -12.34 -2.33
CA THR A 51 -1.25 -11.70 -1.07
C THR A 51 -0.69 -10.28 -0.98
N LEU A 52 0.56 -10.05 -1.36
CA LEU A 52 1.16 -8.72 -1.39
C LEU A 52 0.48 -7.81 -2.43
N GLY A 53 0.14 -8.35 -3.61
CA GLY A 53 -0.64 -7.62 -4.60
C GLY A 53 -2.02 -7.20 -4.08
N HIS A 54 -2.70 -8.06 -3.30
CA HIS A 54 -3.96 -7.69 -2.64
C HIS A 54 -3.78 -6.59 -1.61
N LEU A 55 -2.75 -6.68 -0.76
CA LEU A 55 -2.46 -5.68 0.25
C LEU A 55 -2.17 -4.31 -0.38
N SER A 56 -1.35 -4.27 -1.44
CA SER A 56 -1.04 -3.04 -2.14
C SER A 56 -2.29 -2.36 -2.71
N ARG A 57 -3.21 -3.13 -3.33
CA ARG A 57 -4.47 -2.60 -3.84
C ARG A 57 -5.39 -2.10 -2.73
N ALA A 58 -5.44 -2.80 -1.61
CA ALA A 58 -6.22 -2.36 -0.45
C ALA A 58 -5.68 -1.04 0.13
N MET A 59 -4.35 -0.92 0.22
CA MET A 59 -3.68 0.29 0.68
C MET A 59 -3.86 1.46 -0.31
N GLU A 60 -3.80 1.21 -1.62
CA GLU A 60 -4.12 2.20 -2.66
C GLU A 60 -5.56 2.72 -2.48
N ALA A 61 -6.52 1.82 -2.33
CA ALA A 61 -7.92 2.18 -2.12
C ALA A 61 -8.10 2.98 -0.82
N PHE A 62 -7.41 2.59 0.26
CA PHE A 62 -7.42 3.31 1.53
C PHE A 62 -6.84 4.73 1.39
N ALA A 63 -5.73 4.89 0.65
CA ALA A 63 -5.07 6.18 0.41
C ALA A 63 -5.94 7.19 -0.37
N ARG A 64 -6.97 6.73 -1.11
CA ARG A 64 -7.93 7.64 -1.78
C ARG A 64 -8.84 8.38 -0.80
N PHE A 65 -9.05 7.82 0.39
CA PHE A 65 -9.95 8.38 1.40
C PHE A 65 -9.21 8.94 2.62
N VAL A 66 -7.92 8.63 2.76
CA VAL A 66 -7.09 9.08 3.88
C VAL A 66 -5.92 9.87 3.33
N PRO A 67 -5.72 11.13 3.78
CA PRO A 67 -4.58 11.93 3.33
C PRO A 67 -3.27 11.17 3.48
N GLU A 68 -2.44 11.18 2.45
CA GLU A 68 -1.19 10.42 2.39
C GLU A 68 -0.31 10.66 3.63
N THR A 69 -0.30 11.89 4.16
CA THR A 69 0.43 12.27 5.38
C THR A 69 -0.04 11.50 6.62
N VAL A 70 -1.33 11.19 6.73
CA VAL A 70 -1.90 10.39 7.82
C VAL A 70 -1.48 8.93 7.66
N VAL A 71 -1.58 8.38 6.45
CA VAL A 71 -1.16 6.99 6.17
C VAL A 71 0.34 6.80 6.46
N ARG A 72 1.19 7.74 6.00
CA ARG A 72 2.64 7.77 6.30
C ARG A 72 2.94 7.73 7.79
N ARG A 73 2.20 8.50 8.59
CA ARG A 73 2.39 8.52 10.04
C ARG A 73 1.93 7.23 10.71
N ILE A 74 0.81 6.62 10.25
CA ILE A 74 0.32 5.34 10.79
C ILE A 74 1.33 4.21 10.57
N VAL A 75 1.84 4.01 9.36
CA VAL A 75 2.78 2.89 9.08
C VAL A 75 4.13 3.10 9.74
N ARG A 76 4.60 4.35 9.88
CA ARG A 76 5.81 4.65 10.66
C ARG A 76 5.63 4.47 12.17
N GLY A 77 4.43 4.07 12.60
CA GLY A 77 4.14 3.76 14.00
C GLY A 77 3.97 5.00 14.87
N ASP A 78 3.63 6.16 14.31
CA ASP A 78 3.33 7.35 15.11
C ASP A 78 2.05 7.09 15.93
N PRO A 79 2.14 7.00 17.26
CA PRO A 79 1.00 6.67 18.13
C PRO A 79 -0.08 7.76 18.12
N ARG A 80 0.21 8.95 17.61
CA ARG A 80 -0.75 10.04 17.44
C ARG A 80 -1.46 10.01 16.09
N ALA A 81 -0.95 9.27 15.11
CA ALA A 81 -1.53 9.20 13.77
C ALA A 81 -2.87 8.45 13.73
N ALA A 82 -3.02 7.44 14.58
CA ALA A 82 -4.29 6.74 14.79
C ALA A 82 -5.29 7.56 15.61
N ARG A 83 -4.83 8.60 16.33
CA ARG A 83 -5.70 9.52 17.06
C ARG A 83 -6.15 10.60 16.10
N LEU A 84 -7.34 10.41 15.52
CA LEU A 84 -8.09 11.50 14.90
C LEU A 84 -8.32 12.57 15.98
N HIS A 85 -7.48 13.61 16.03
CA HIS A 85 -7.75 14.84 16.79
C HIS A 85 -8.85 15.62 16.04
N VAL A 86 -10.01 14.99 15.89
CA VAL A 86 -11.19 15.61 15.28
C VAL A 86 -12.03 16.13 16.44
N SER A 87 -12.03 17.46 16.60
CA SER A 87 -13.02 18.14 17.41
C SER A 87 -14.33 18.14 16.63
N ARG A 88 -15.41 17.61 17.22
CA ARG A 88 -16.77 17.80 16.70
C ARG A 88 -17.01 19.31 16.55
N ARG A 89 -17.32 19.75 15.33
CA ARG A 89 -17.73 21.13 15.04
C ARG A 89 -19.21 21.12 14.74
N ASP A 90 -19.98 21.88 15.50
CA ASP A 90 -21.34 22.20 15.13
C ASP A 90 -21.27 23.32 14.08
N VAL A 91 -21.53 22.94 12.82
CA VAL A 91 -21.55 23.87 11.69
C VAL A 91 -23.00 24.12 11.29
N THR A 92 -23.39 25.39 11.29
CA THR A 92 -24.68 25.85 10.75
C THR A 92 -24.53 26.09 9.26
N ILE A 93 -25.21 25.30 8.44
CA ILE A 93 -25.28 25.52 6.99
C ILE A 93 -26.40 26.53 6.75
N MET A 94 -26.03 27.72 6.25
CA MET A 94 -26.99 28.74 5.80
C MET A 94 -27.03 28.72 4.28
N PHE A 95 -28.21 28.47 3.71
CA PHE A 95 -28.45 28.66 2.29
C PHE A 95 -28.91 30.10 2.07
N SER A 96 -28.08 30.92 1.44
CA SER A 96 -28.51 32.20 0.88
C SER A 96 -28.75 32.02 -0.62
N ASP A 97 -29.99 32.25 -1.03
CA ASP A 97 -30.32 32.42 -2.43
C ASP A 97 -29.61 33.67 -2.97
N ILE A 98 -28.87 33.54 -4.06
CA ILE A 98 -28.21 34.66 -4.74
C ILE A 98 -29.08 35.01 -5.95
N ARG A 99 -29.61 36.23 -5.99
CA ARG A 99 -30.36 36.77 -7.13
C ARG A 99 -29.43 37.35 -8.19
#